data_AF-A0A257XRS1-F1
#
_entry.id   AF-A0A257XRS1-F1
#
_cell.length_a   1.000
_cell.length_b   1.000
_cell.length_c   1.000
_cell.angle_alpha   90.00
_cell.angle_beta   90.00
_cell.angle_gamma   90.00
#
_symmetry.space_group_name_H-M   'P 1'
#
loop_
_entity.id
_entity.type
_entity.pdbx_description
1 polymer ?
#
loop_
_entity_poly.entity_id
_entity_poly.type
_entity_poly.pdbx_seq_one_letter_code
_entity_poly.pdbx_strand_id
1 'polypeptide(L)'
;MIAKDHVSVEQHRSAGDVRSLLPPIGRWIVPLSILVSLAVLEEFAVLLPDTDGTGAFAIAEQIRGAAAGHRGEAGAPDLPPFTVSIGVACVQPSEHGAVEAFIDAADAALYRAKQAGRNCVVLAA
;
A
#
# COMPACT_ATOMS: atom_id res chain seq x y z
N MET A 1 -3.48 6.99 0.05
CA MET A 1 -2.56 6.07 0.76
C MET A 1 -1.76 5.29 -0.27
N ILE A 2 -0.45 5.18 -0.12
CA ILE A 2 0.44 4.46 -1.04
C ILE A 2 1.24 3.43 -0.24
N ALA A 3 1.27 2.19 -0.69
CA ALA A 3 1.94 1.07 -0.03
C ALA A 3 3.02 0.45 -0.94
N LYS A 4 4.11 -0.04 -0.34
CA LYS A 4 5.20 -0.75 -1.03
C LYS A 4 5.62 -2.01 -0.29
N ASP A 5 5.78 -3.07 -1.07
CA ASP A 5 6.19 -4.39 -0.62
C ASP A 5 7.73 -4.56 -0.53
N HIS A 6 8.15 -5.53 0.27
CA HIS A 6 9.46 -6.17 0.23
C HIS A 6 9.27 -7.68 0.41
N VAL A 7 9.06 -8.39 -0.69
CA VAL A 7 9.07 -9.86 -0.67
C VAL A 7 10.51 -10.35 -0.53
N SER A 8 10.82 -11.04 0.58
CA SER A 8 12.05 -11.83 0.67
C SER A 8 11.86 -13.10 -0.14
N VAL A 9 12.01 -13.00 -1.47
CA VAL A 9 11.95 -14.15 -2.37
C VAL A 9 13.26 -14.92 -2.25
N GLU A 10 13.30 -15.98 -1.44
CA GLU A 10 14.17 -17.10 -1.77
C GLU A 10 13.62 -17.73 -3.04
N GLN A 11 14.41 -17.64 -4.11
CA GLN A 11 14.08 -17.95 -5.49
C GLN A 11 13.19 -19.19 -5.64
N HIS A 12 11.91 -19.01 -5.98
CA HIS A 12 11.17 -19.87 -6.90
C HIS A 12 10.02 -19.07 -7.54
N ARG A 13 10.02 -19.01 -8.87
CA ARG A 13 9.10 -18.21 -9.70
C ARG A 13 7.68 -18.78 -9.65
N SER A 14 6.69 -17.94 -9.34
CA SER A 14 5.40 -17.91 -10.04
C SER A 14 4.67 -16.60 -9.72
N ALA A 15 4.22 -15.87 -10.74
CA ALA A 15 3.45 -14.64 -10.57
C ALA A 15 2.01 -15.01 -10.15
N GLY A 16 1.73 -14.94 -8.85
CA GLY A 16 0.41 -15.21 -8.27
C GLY A 16 -0.46 -13.94 -8.24
N ASP A 17 -1.71 -14.07 -8.67
CA ASP A 17 -2.69 -12.99 -8.73
C ASP A 17 -3.11 -12.54 -7.30
N VAL A 18 -2.56 -11.41 -6.84
CA VAL A 18 -2.77 -10.79 -5.52
C VAL A 18 -4.19 -10.22 -5.30
N ARG A 19 -5.10 -10.35 -6.28
CA ARG A 19 -6.47 -9.81 -6.23
C ARG A 19 -7.37 -10.40 -5.13
N SER A 20 -7.05 -11.56 -4.58
CA SER A 20 -7.91 -12.27 -3.61
C SER A 20 -7.71 -11.89 -2.14
N LEU A 21 -6.70 -11.09 -1.79
CA LEU A 21 -6.31 -10.78 -0.41
C LEU A 21 -6.98 -9.55 0.22
N LEU A 22 -7.96 -8.94 -0.45
CA LEU A 22 -8.63 -7.73 0.04
C LEU A 22 -9.99 -8.08 0.65
N PRO A 23 -10.32 -7.59 1.87
CA PRO A 23 -11.65 -7.75 2.44
C PRO A 23 -12.69 -7.08 1.53
N PRO A 24 -13.98 -7.44 1.61
CA PRO A 24 -15.03 -6.92 0.73
C PRO A 24 -15.35 -5.46 1.09
N ILE A 25 -14.44 -4.56 0.73
CA ILE A 25 -14.64 -3.11 0.76
C ILE A 25 -15.03 -2.74 -0.67
N GLY A 26 -16.28 -2.30 -0.82
CA GLY A 26 -16.85 -1.93 -2.11
C GLY A 26 -15.97 -0.94 -2.86
N ARG A 27 -15.24 -1.48 -3.85
CA ARG A 27 -14.91 -0.86 -5.14
C ARG A 27 -14.17 0.48 -5.09
N TRP A 28 -12.91 0.54 -4.66
CA TRP A 28 -11.93 1.57 -5.10
C TRP A 28 -10.48 1.07 -4.94
N ILE A 29 -10.03 0.17 -5.83
CA ILE A 29 -8.61 -0.16 -5.99
C ILE A 29 -8.23 0.27 -7.40
N VAL A 30 -7.46 1.35 -7.50
CA VAL A 30 -6.88 1.80 -8.77
C VAL A 30 -5.43 1.34 -8.81
N PRO A 31 -5.06 0.38 -9.68
CA PRO A 31 -3.65 0.03 -9.86
C PRO A 31 -2.93 1.21 -10.52
N LEU A 32 -1.88 1.72 -9.88
CA LEU A 32 -1.13 2.89 -10.35
C LEU A 32 -0.24 2.59 -11.57
N SER A 33 -0.24 1.37 -12.09
CA SER A 33 0.69 0.94 -13.14
C SER A 33 0.07 0.97 -14.54
N ILE A 34 -0.04 2.18 -15.13
CA ILE A 34 0.24 2.38 -16.57
C ILE A 34 1.63 3.01 -16.64
N LEU A 35 2.71 2.24 -16.41
CA LEU A 35 4.04 2.53 -16.99
C LEU A 35 5.04 1.36 -16.78
N VAL A 36 5.24 0.60 -17.86
CA VAL A 36 6.51 0.01 -18.37
C VAL A 36 7.33 -0.97 -17.51
N SER A 37 7.19 -2.25 -17.87
CA SER A 37 8.23 -3.16 -18.40
C SER A 37 9.62 -3.25 -17.74
N LEU A 38 9.88 -4.45 -17.21
CA LEU A 38 11.16 -5.12 -16.89
C LEU A 38 11.89 -4.67 -15.61
N ALA A 39 11.77 -5.56 -14.61
CA ALA A 39 12.19 -5.47 -13.22
C ALA A 39 11.34 -4.49 -12.39
N VAL A 40 11.25 -4.70 -11.08
CA VAL A 40 10.92 -3.67 -10.07
C VAL A 40 9.44 -3.54 -9.61
N LEU A 41 9.22 -3.92 -8.35
CA LEU A 41 8.32 -3.39 -7.29
C LEU A 41 6.82 -3.23 -7.60
N GLU A 42 6.00 -4.00 -6.88
CA GLU A 42 4.54 -3.85 -6.81
C GLU A 42 4.18 -2.69 -5.87
N GLU A 43 3.87 -1.52 -6.43
CA GLU A 43 3.33 -0.37 -5.71
C GLU A 43 1.80 -0.32 -5.88
N PHE A 44 1.09 -0.18 -4.76
CA PHE A 44 -0.37 -0.11 -4.76
C PHE A 44 -0.83 1.15 -4.05
N ALA A 45 -1.89 1.76 -4.58
CA ALA A 45 -2.56 2.90 -4.00
C ALA A 45 -3.95 2.52 -3.51
N VAL A 46 -4.31 3.02 -2.35
CA VAL A 46 -5.65 2.91 -1.77
C VAL A 46 -6.17 4.31 -1.54
N LEU A 47 -7.36 4.59 -2.09
CA LEU A 47 -8.06 5.85 -1.94
C LEU A 47 -9.24 5.65 -0.99
N LEU A 48 -9.30 6.50 0.03
CA LEU A 48 -10.30 6.45 1.09
C LEU A 48 -11.10 7.76 1.04
N PRO A 49 -12.24 7.80 0.33
CA PRO A 49 -13.10 8.98 0.34
C PRO A 49 -13.65 9.23 1.75
N ASP A 50 -13.95 10.50 2.05
CA ASP A 50 -14.58 10.93 3.32
C ASP A 50 -13.88 10.41 4.58
N THR A 51 -12.56 10.23 4.50
CA THR A 51 -11.73 9.67 5.58
C THR A 51 -10.65 10.67 5.97
N ASP A 52 -10.61 11.02 7.25
CA ASP A 52 -9.58 11.90 7.80
C ASP A 52 -8.25 11.15 8.04
N GLY A 53 -7.21 11.89 8.44
CA GLY A 53 -5.88 11.31 8.66
C GLY A 53 -5.86 10.19 9.70
N THR A 54 -6.67 10.31 10.75
CA THR A 54 -6.74 9.31 11.83
C THR A 54 -7.42 8.03 11.36
N GLY A 55 -8.55 8.12 10.65
CA GLY A 55 -9.23 6.98 10.06
C GLY A 55 -8.38 6.29 9.00
N ALA A 56 -7.73 7.06 8.13
CA ALA A 56 -6.85 6.53 7.09
C ALA A 56 -5.64 5.80 7.68
N PHE A 57 -5.04 6.35 8.74
CA PHE A 57 -3.94 5.70 9.46
C PHE A 57 -4.38 4.39 10.13
N ALA A 58 -5.56 4.35 10.76
CA ALA A 58 -6.08 3.13 11.36
C ALA A 58 -6.29 2.01 10.33
N ILE A 59 -6.86 2.34 9.17
CA ILE A 59 -7.04 1.40 8.05
C ILE A 59 -5.68 0.92 7.52
N ALA A 60 -4.70 1.83 7.40
CA ALA A 60 -3.35 1.49 7.00
C ALA A 60 -2.69 0.46 7.95
N GLU A 61 -2.82 0.66 9.27
CA GLU A 61 -2.29 -0.27 10.27
C GLU A 61 -2.98 -1.64 10.21
N GLN A 62 -4.29 -1.68 9.93
CA GLN A 62 -5.00 -2.94 9.70
C GLN A 62 -4.43 -3.70 8.49
N ILE A 63 -4.19 -3.00 7.36
CA ILE A 63 -3.59 -3.59 6.16
C ILE A 63 -2.18 -4.11 6.48
N ARG A 64 -1.37 -3.30 7.16
CA ARG A 64 0.00 -3.68 7.56
C ARG A 64 -0.01 -4.93 8.45
N GLY A 65 -0.89 -4.98 9.44
CA GLY A 65 -1.05 -6.12 10.34
C GLY A 65 -1.52 -7.38 9.60
N ALA A 66 -2.49 -7.25 8.70
CA ALA A 66 -2.97 -8.37 7.88
C ALA A 66 -1.88 -8.93 6.96
N ALA A 67 -1.10 -8.06 6.31
CA ALA A 67 0.03 -8.48 5.49
C ALA A 67 1.10 -9.21 6.31
N ALA A 68 1.53 -8.64 7.44
CA ALA A 68 2.53 -9.25 8.31
C ALA A 68 2.05 -10.56 8.96
N GLY A 69 0.74 -10.71 9.15
CA GLY A 69 0.10 -11.93 9.66
C GLY A 69 -0.19 -12.99 8.61
N HIS A 70 0.01 -12.69 7.31
CA HIS A 70 -0.31 -13.61 6.23
C HIS A 70 0.63 -14.83 6.23
N ARG A 71 0.04 -16.04 6.28
CA ARG A 71 0.76 -17.33 6.27
C ARG A 71 0.35 -18.26 5.13
N GLY A 72 -0.28 -17.73 4.07
CA GLY A 72 -0.78 -18.54 2.95
C GLY A 72 -2.13 -19.21 3.22
N GLU A 73 -2.83 -18.85 4.29
CA GLU A 73 -4.04 -19.56 4.73
C GLU A 73 -5.34 -18.94 4.16
N ALA A 74 -5.26 -17.88 3.34
CA ALA A 74 -6.41 -17.09 2.91
C ALA A 74 -6.40 -16.77 1.39
N GLY A 75 -6.80 -17.72 0.55
CA GLY A 75 -7.08 -17.48 -0.88
C GLY A 75 -5.86 -17.15 -1.76
N ALA A 76 -4.67 -17.10 -1.18
CA ALA A 76 -3.39 -16.95 -1.87
C ALA A 76 -2.30 -17.83 -1.20
N PRO A 77 -2.45 -19.17 -1.27
CA PRO A 77 -1.55 -20.11 -0.59
C PRO A 77 -0.10 -20.09 -1.07
N ASP A 78 0.14 -19.55 -2.25
CA ASP A 78 1.47 -19.48 -2.86
C ASP A 78 2.22 -18.18 -2.54
N LEU A 79 1.61 -17.23 -1.80
CA LEU A 79 2.31 -16.01 -1.44
C LEU A 79 3.23 -16.27 -0.24
N PRO A 80 4.55 -16.06 -0.39
CA PRO A 80 5.48 -16.16 0.73
C PRO A 80 5.16 -15.09 1.79
N PRO A 81 5.64 -15.27 3.04
CA PRO A 81 5.52 -14.23 4.06
C PRO A 81 6.08 -12.89 3.54
N PHE A 82 5.28 -11.83 3.66
CA PHE A 82 5.64 -10.50 3.19
C PHE A 82 5.22 -9.44 4.22
N THR A 83 5.75 -8.24 4.06
CA THR A 83 5.37 -7.08 4.88
C THR A 83 5.26 -5.86 4.00
N VAL A 84 4.38 -4.93 4.39
CA VAL A 84 4.18 -3.69 3.64
C VAL A 84 4.60 -2.49 4.47
N SER A 85 5.19 -1.49 3.82
CA SER A 85 5.34 -0.15 4.39
C SER A 85 4.35 0.78 3.72
N ILE A 86 3.73 1.69 4.47
CA ILE A 86 2.60 2.48 3.97
C ILE A 86 2.81 3.96 4.29
N GLY A 87 2.69 4.80 3.27
CA GLY A 87 2.56 6.24 3.38
C GLY A 87 1.09 6.67 3.32
N VAL A 88 0.65 7.42 4.32
CA VAL A 88 -0.70 7.97 4.41
C VAL A 88 -0.63 9.47 4.20
N ALA A 89 -1.46 9.99 3.29
CA ALA A 89 -1.73 11.41 3.17
C ALA A 89 -3.25 11.57 3.09
N CYS A 90 -3.73 12.77 3.41
CA CYS A 90 -5.11 13.20 3.27
C CYS A 90 -5.12 14.57 2.59
N VAL A 91 -6.15 14.82 1.79
CA VAL A 91 -6.31 16.10 1.11
C VAL A 91 -7.78 16.47 1.09
N GLN A 92 -8.05 17.77 1.25
CA GLN A 92 -9.34 18.33 0.90
C GLN A 92 -9.24 18.85 -0.54
N PRO A 93 -10.03 18.32 -1.49
CA PRO A 93 -9.99 18.75 -2.88
C PRO A 93 -10.68 20.11 -3.03
N SER A 94 -10.06 21.18 -2.51
CA SER A 94 -10.58 22.54 -2.58
C SER A 94 -9.71 23.47 -3.45
N GLU A 95 -8.54 23.03 -3.89
CA GLU A 95 -7.55 23.89 -4.57
C GLU A 95 -6.92 23.20 -5.80
N HIS A 96 -6.49 24.01 -6.78
CA HIS A 96 -5.71 23.54 -7.91
C HIS A 96 -4.33 23.07 -7.43
N GLY A 97 -3.88 21.89 -7.85
CA GLY A 97 -2.62 21.29 -7.40
C GLY A 97 -2.71 20.43 -6.15
N ALA A 98 -3.91 20.32 -5.54
CA ALA A 98 -4.12 19.54 -4.33
C ALA A 98 -3.87 18.03 -4.56
N VAL A 99 -4.12 17.52 -5.77
CA VAL A 99 -3.94 16.10 -6.10
C VAL A 99 -2.45 15.75 -6.23
N GLU A 100 -1.67 16.59 -6.91
CA GLU A 100 -0.22 16.43 -7.04
C GLU A 100 0.45 16.50 -5.67
N ALA A 101 0.11 17.51 -4.87
CA ALA A 101 0.62 17.64 -3.51
C ALA A 101 0.24 16.45 -2.62
N PHE A 102 -0.96 15.89 -2.80
CA PHE A 102 -1.41 14.70 -2.08
C PHE A 102 -0.59 13.45 -2.43
N ILE A 103 -0.29 13.25 -3.71
CA ILE A 103 0.54 12.13 -4.18
C ILE A 103 1.97 12.28 -3.63
N ASP A 104 2.57 13.47 -3.78
CA ASP A 104 3.92 13.76 -3.29
C ASP A 104 4.03 13.55 -1.77
N ALA A 105 3.01 13.98 -1.01
CA ALA A 105 2.94 13.80 0.43
C ALA A 105 2.86 12.31 0.81
N ALA A 106 2.05 11.53 0.10
CA ALA A 106 1.91 10.09 0.34
C ALA A 106 3.21 9.34 0.01
N ASP A 107 3.89 9.69 -1.08
CA ASP A 107 5.17 9.10 -1.47
C ASP A 107 6.29 9.46 -0.49
N ALA A 108 6.36 10.72 -0.05
CA ALA A 108 7.31 11.14 0.98
C ALA A 108 7.08 10.39 2.30
N ALA A 109 5.83 10.20 2.72
CA ALA A 109 5.49 9.41 3.89
C ALA A 109 5.90 7.93 3.72
N LEU A 110 5.64 7.34 2.55
CA LEU A 110 6.05 5.97 2.25
C LEU A 110 7.58 5.82 2.24
N TYR A 111 8.30 6.82 1.73
CA TYR A 111 9.75 6.86 1.77
C TYR A 111 10.26 6.90 3.23
N ARG A 112 9.66 7.73 4.09
CA ARG A 112 9.97 7.76 5.53
C ARG A 112 9.70 6.42 6.20
N ALA A 113 8.59 5.75 5.89
CA ALA A 113 8.30 4.42 6.43
C ALA A 113 9.40 3.41 6.06
N LYS A 114 9.89 3.43 4.82
CA LYS A 114 11.00 2.56 4.39
C LYS A 114 12.30 2.89 5.11
N GLN A 115 12.60 4.17 5.33
CA GLN A 115 13.78 4.61 6.06
C GLN A 115 13.71 4.31 7.55
N ALA A 116 12.51 4.26 8.13
CA ALA A 116 12.28 3.94 9.55
C ALA A 116 12.40 2.44 9.88
N GLY A 117 12.81 1.59 8.93
CA GLY A 117 12.97 0.15 9.14
C GLY A 117 11.94 -0.72 8.41
N ARG A 118 11.08 -0.14 7.56
CA ARG A 118 9.97 -0.83 6.85
C ARG A 118 8.93 -1.40 7.82
N ASN A 119 7.94 -2.13 7.29
CA ASN A 119 6.84 -2.73 8.06
C ASN A 119 6.22 -1.74 9.07
N CYS A 120 5.94 -0.53 8.60
CA CYS A 120 5.35 0.53 9.41
C CYS A 120 4.48 1.45 8.55
N VAL A 121 3.61 2.19 9.21
CA VAL A 121 2.79 3.24 8.62
C VAL A 121 3.33 4.61 9.04
N VAL A 122 3.43 5.53 8.09
CA VAL A 122 3.77 6.93 8.36
C VAL A 122 2.67 7.82 7.80
N LEU A 123 2.21 8.76 8.62
CA LEU A 123 1.31 9.84 8.19
C LEU A 123 2.16 11.02 7.68
N ALA A 124 1.76 11.60 6.55
CA ALA A 124 2.32 12.84 6.04
C ALA A 124 2.06 13.97 7.06
N ALA A 125 3.03 14.86 7.19
CA ALA A 125 2.96 16.00 8.11
C ALA A 125 2.25 17.18 7.45
#